data_AF-E2NE45-F1
#
_entry.id   AF-E2NE45-F1
#
_cell.length_a   1.000
_cell.length_b   1.000
_cell.length_c   1.000
_cell.angle_alpha   90.00
_cell.angle_beta   90.00
_cell.angle_gamma   90.00
#
_symmetry.space_group_name_H-M   'P 1'
#
loop_
_entity.id
_entity.type
_entity.pdbx_description
1 polymer ?
#
loop_
_entity_poly.entity_id
_entity_poly.type
_entity_poly.pdbx_seq_one_letter_code
_entity_poly.pdbx_strand_id
1 'polypeptide(L)'
;MKKFRILGILAILVIVGDFAISFTAGWQEERDSFLAGSKSARAETPALYTPEGIPVEVRPLETTILDSLRNSKMNENLPYKIDKVSVAIVPSTWSSIVFCFGAFAVLAILAGIYCLIRVLISISKRNVFTHDNVVRMRVFTYSLLAFSILNALMEWLNYIEVVKQVSLPGYEIKGFSMSEDWVSLVVIVLFTEIFAVGVKMKEEQDLTI
;
A
#
# COMPACT_ATOMS: atom_id res chain seq x y z
N MET A 1 29.77 0.39 21.71
CA MET A 1 29.38 1.80 21.91
C MET A 1 29.41 2.67 20.64
N LYS A 2 30.42 2.62 19.77
CA LYS A 2 30.36 3.26 18.42
C LYS A 2 29.37 2.57 17.46
N LYS A 3 29.15 1.26 17.67
CA LYS A 3 28.25 0.40 16.87
C LYS A 3 26.80 0.89 16.81
N PHE A 4 26.19 1.34 17.92
CA PHE A 4 24.81 1.86 17.93
C PHE A 4 24.62 3.15 17.13
N ARG A 5 25.61 4.07 17.16
CA ARG A 5 25.58 5.29 16.32
C ARG A 5 25.71 4.95 14.84
N ILE A 6 26.57 3.98 14.50
CA ILE A 6 26.72 3.50 13.12
C ILE A 6 25.43 2.82 12.66
N LEU A 7 24.80 1.99 13.50
CA LEU A 7 23.54 1.32 13.17
C LEU A 7 22.40 2.32 12.92
N GLY A 8 22.28 3.36 13.75
CA GLY A 8 21.27 4.41 13.57
C GLY A 8 21.48 5.24 12.31
N ILE A 9 22.73 5.59 11.99
CA ILE A 9 23.06 6.29 10.73
C ILE A 9 22.79 5.39 9.52
N LEU A 10 23.17 4.11 9.60
CA LEU A 10 22.89 3.12 8.55
C LEU A 10 21.38 2.97 8.32
N ALA A 11 20.58 2.87 9.39
CA ALA A 11 19.13 2.77 9.30
C ALA A 11 18.52 4.01 8.63
N ILE A 12 18.98 5.22 8.98
CA ILE A 12 18.54 6.46 8.31
C ILE A 12 18.88 6.41 6.82
N LEU A 13 20.10 6.01 6.45
CA LEU A 13 20.51 5.95 5.04
C LEU A 13 19.68 4.94 4.24
N VAL A 14 19.39 3.77 4.83
CA VAL A 14 18.54 2.76 4.20
C VAL A 14 17.12 3.29 4.01
N ILE A 15 16.52 3.89 5.05
CA ILE A 15 15.15 4.43 4.97
C ILE A 15 15.06 5.57 3.95
N VAL A 16 16.04 6.48 3.93
CA VAL A 16 16.07 7.60 2.97
C VAL A 16 16.30 7.09 1.54
N GLY A 17 17.17 6.10 1.36
CA GLY A 17 17.41 5.49 0.06
C GLY A 17 16.17 4.78 -0.49
N ASP A 18 15.54 3.94 0.33
CA ASP A 18 14.33 3.20 -0.01
C ASP A 18 13.14 4.14 -0.28
N PHE A 19 12.98 5.16 0.55
CA PHE A 19 11.98 6.20 0.33
C PHE A 19 12.23 6.98 -0.96
N ALA A 20 13.46 7.39 -1.25
CA ALA A 20 13.76 8.13 -2.47
C ALA A 20 13.42 7.31 -3.74
N ILE A 21 13.80 6.03 -3.75
CA ILE A 21 13.48 5.13 -4.87
C ILE A 21 11.96 4.97 -5.00
N SER A 22 11.29 4.56 -3.92
CA SER A 22 9.85 4.32 -3.91
C SER A 22 9.04 5.58 -4.25
N PHE A 23 9.44 6.74 -3.73
CA PHE A 23 8.81 8.01 -4.02
C PHE A 23 9.00 8.42 -5.49
N THR A 24 10.19 8.24 -6.06
CA THR A 24 10.41 8.57 -7.49
C THR A 24 9.60 7.67 -8.42
N ALA A 25 9.52 6.38 -8.12
CA ALA A 25 8.70 5.44 -8.90
C ALA A 25 7.20 5.78 -8.78
N GLY A 26 6.69 5.90 -7.55
CA GLY A 26 5.28 6.24 -7.32
C GLY A 26 4.89 7.62 -7.86
N TRP A 27 5.77 8.61 -7.81
CA TRP A 27 5.53 9.92 -8.40
C TRP A 27 5.44 9.88 -9.93
N GLN A 28 6.24 9.04 -10.59
CA GLN A 28 6.17 8.87 -12.04
C GLN A 28 4.84 8.24 -12.45
N GLU A 29 4.43 7.17 -11.77
CA GLU A 29 3.16 6.47 -12.00
C GLU A 29 1.96 7.40 -11.81
N GLU A 30 1.83 8.05 -10.65
CA GLU A 30 0.75 8.99 -10.35
C GLU A 30 0.68 10.16 -11.34
N ARG A 31 1.84 10.71 -11.73
CA ARG A 31 1.90 11.80 -12.72
C ARG A 31 1.43 11.32 -14.08
N ASP A 32 1.83 10.13 -14.49
CA ASP A 32 1.48 9.58 -15.80
C ASP A 32 -0.02 9.22 -15.84
N SER A 33 -0.58 8.65 -14.76
CA SER A 33 -2.02 8.41 -14.61
C SER A 33 -2.83 9.71 -14.56
N PHE A 34 -2.35 10.74 -13.87
CA PHE A 34 -2.99 12.06 -13.87
C PHE A 34 -2.95 12.72 -15.25
N LEU A 35 -1.82 12.65 -15.96
CA LEU A 35 -1.68 13.17 -17.32
C LEU A 35 -2.59 12.42 -18.30
N ALA A 36 -2.71 11.10 -18.18
CA ALA A 36 -3.64 10.31 -18.96
C ALA A 36 -5.10 10.72 -18.67
N GLY A 37 -5.46 10.88 -17.40
CA GLY A 37 -6.77 11.36 -16.95
C GLY A 37 -7.11 12.75 -17.51
N SER A 38 -6.20 13.72 -17.38
CA SER A 38 -6.40 15.09 -17.87
C SER A 38 -6.54 15.18 -19.40
N LYS A 39 -5.79 14.37 -20.15
CA LYS A 39 -5.92 14.28 -21.62
C LYS A 39 -7.25 13.68 -22.03
N SER A 40 -7.72 12.66 -21.31
CA SER A 40 -9.00 11.99 -21.58
C SER A 40 -10.20 12.94 -21.35
N ALA A 41 -10.17 13.74 -20.29
CA ALA A 41 -11.21 14.73 -19.99
C ALA A 41 -11.33 15.84 -21.05
N ARG A 42 -10.31 16.01 -21.90
CA ARG A 42 -10.24 17.07 -22.93
C ARG A 42 -10.51 16.55 -24.35
N ALA A 43 -10.70 15.25 -24.54
CA ALA A 43 -10.99 14.68 -25.86
C ALA A 43 -12.49 14.76 -26.20
N GLU A 44 -12.82 15.31 -27.38
CA GLU A 44 -14.21 15.48 -27.86
C GLU A 44 -14.87 14.17 -28.34
N THR A 45 -14.07 13.13 -28.59
CA THR A 45 -14.53 11.77 -28.85
C THR A 45 -14.07 10.85 -27.71
N PRO A 46 -14.97 10.08 -27.09
CA PRO A 46 -14.60 9.12 -26.07
C PRO A 46 -13.92 7.93 -26.76
N ALA A 47 -12.67 8.10 -27.18
CA ALA A 47 -11.83 6.98 -27.55
C ALA A 47 -11.79 6.06 -26.33
N LEU A 48 -12.25 4.83 -26.56
CA LEU A 48 -12.38 3.72 -25.63
C LEU A 48 -11.37 3.86 -24.48
N TYR A 49 -11.92 4.19 -23.31
CA TYR A 49 -11.24 4.22 -22.04
C TYR A 49 -10.27 3.00 -21.98
N THR A 50 -8.96 3.22 -22.05
CA THR A 50 -8.00 2.31 -21.41
C THR A 50 -7.61 2.97 -20.10
N PRO A 51 -8.50 3.05 -19.09
CA PRO A 51 -8.02 3.31 -17.76
C PRO A 51 -7.05 2.18 -17.44
N GLU A 52 -6.11 2.40 -16.55
CA GLU A 52 -5.42 1.29 -15.90
C GLU A 52 -6.46 0.31 -15.42
N GLY A 53 -6.59 -0.81 -16.15
CA GLY A 53 -7.63 -1.77 -15.89
C GLY A 53 -7.33 -2.41 -14.56
N ILE A 54 -8.27 -2.35 -13.63
CA ILE A 54 -8.10 -2.93 -12.31
C ILE A 54 -7.80 -4.42 -12.52
N PRO A 55 -6.67 -4.93 -12.00
CA PRO A 55 -6.34 -6.33 -12.15
C PRO A 55 -7.34 -7.17 -11.35
N VAL A 56 -8.16 -7.94 -12.06
CA VAL A 56 -9.14 -8.84 -11.49
C VAL A 56 -8.59 -10.25 -11.56
N GLU A 57 -8.47 -10.91 -10.41
CA GLU A 57 -8.10 -12.32 -10.39
C GLU A 57 -9.32 -13.18 -10.72
N VAL A 58 -9.14 -14.14 -11.63
CA VAL A 58 -10.20 -15.04 -12.09
C VAL A 58 -9.78 -16.49 -11.97
N ARG A 59 -10.75 -17.39 -11.83
CA ARG A 59 -10.55 -18.83 -11.81
C ARG A 59 -11.51 -19.50 -12.79
N PRO A 60 -11.08 -20.50 -13.58
CA PRO A 60 -12.00 -21.23 -14.45
C PRO A 60 -12.98 -22.05 -13.61
N LEU A 61 -14.25 -22.09 -14.02
CA LEU A 61 -15.24 -22.99 -13.44
C LEU A 61 -14.89 -24.46 -13.76
N GLU A 62 -15.33 -25.40 -12.93
CA GLU A 62 -15.03 -26.83 -13.14
C GLU A 62 -15.59 -27.38 -14.46
N THR A 63 -16.63 -26.76 -15.00
CA THR A 63 -17.28 -27.11 -16.27
C THR A 63 -16.65 -26.43 -17.49
N THR A 64 -15.64 -25.58 -17.30
CA THR A 64 -15.08 -24.76 -18.39
C THR A 64 -14.06 -25.54 -19.20
N ILE A 65 -14.28 -25.58 -20.51
CA ILE A 65 -13.29 -26.09 -21.47
C ILE A 65 -12.17 -25.05 -21.59
N LEU A 66 -10.97 -25.41 -21.16
CA LEU A 66 -9.81 -24.55 -21.26
C LEU A 66 -9.40 -24.36 -22.72
N ASP A 67 -9.12 -23.11 -23.08
CA ASP A 67 -8.58 -22.79 -24.40
C ASP A 67 -7.11 -23.24 -24.50
N SER A 68 -6.56 -23.33 -25.71
CA SER A 68 -5.26 -23.94 -25.94
C SER A 68 -4.34 -23.10 -26.82
N LEU A 69 -3.06 -23.07 -26.48
CA LEU A 69 -2.00 -22.44 -27.25
C LEU A 69 -1.24 -23.49 -28.05
N ARG A 70 -1.01 -23.24 -29.32
CA ARG A 70 -0.17 -24.10 -30.17
C ARG A 70 1.29 -23.99 -29.75
N ASN A 71 1.89 -25.09 -29.30
CA ASN A 71 3.32 -25.19 -29.12
C ASN A 71 3.97 -25.64 -30.43
N SER A 72 4.66 -24.74 -31.12
CA SER A 72 5.32 -25.03 -32.41
C SER A 72 6.49 -26.02 -32.30
N LYS A 73 7.12 -26.14 -31.12
CA LYS A 73 8.24 -27.09 -30.91
C LYS A 73 7.75 -28.50 -30.62
N MET A 74 6.65 -28.65 -29.87
CA MET A 74 6.07 -29.96 -29.57
C MET A 74 5.02 -30.39 -30.60
N ASN A 75 4.62 -29.47 -31.49
CA ASN A 75 3.53 -29.64 -32.46
C ASN A 75 2.19 -30.06 -31.82
N GLU A 76 1.95 -29.62 -30.59
CA GLU A 76 0.77 -29.95 -29.77
C GLU A 76 0.11 -28.69 -29.21
N ASN A 77 -1.18 -28.78 -28.87
CA ASN A 77 -1.93 -27.71 -28.24
C ASN A 77 -1.88 -27.85 -26.72
N LEU A 78 -1.40 -26.82 -26.03
CA LEU A 78 -1.28 -26.76 -24.58
C LEU A 78 -2.43 -25.96 -23.97
N PRO A 79 -3.21 -26.52 -23.04
CA PRO A 79 -4.27 -25.76 -22.38
C PRO A 79 -3.68 -24.62 -21.53
N TYR A 80 -4.33 -23.45 -21.56
CA TYR A 80 -3.98 -22.33 -20.70
C TYR A 80 -5.17 -21.91 -19.85
N LYS A 81 -4.88 -21.30 -18.70
CA LYS A 81 -5.86 -20.67 -17.82
C LYS A 81 -5.54 -19.19 -17.67
N ILE A 82 -6.58 -18.38 -17.62
CA ILE A 82 -6.44 -16.96 -17.30
C ILE A 82 -6.49 -16.84 -15.77
N ASP A 83 -5.52 -16.16 -15.18
CA ASP A 83 -5.44 -15.93 -13.73
C ASP A 83 -5.68 -14.46 -13.35
N LYS A 84 -5.34 -13.52 -14.26
CA LYS A 84 -5.54 -12.07 -14.08
C LYS A 84 -6.03 -11.42 -15.36
N VAL A 85 -7.03 -10.55 -15.25
CA VAL A 85 -7.56 -9.73 -16.34
C VAL A 85 -7.67 -8.29 -15.86
N SER A 86 -7.10 -7.35 -16.62
CA SER A 86 -7.28 -5.92 -16.36
C SER A 86 -8.57 -5.43 -17.01
N VAL A 87 -9.51 -4.92 -16.21
CA VAL A 87 -10.80 -4.45 -16.71
C VAL A 87 -11.04 -3.00 -16.35
N ALA A 88 -11.55 -2.23 -17.31
CA ALA A 88 -12.02 -0.87 -17.10
C ALA A 88 -13.36 -0.93 -16.35
N ILE A 89 -13.41 -0.37 -15.13
CA ILE A 89 -14.65 -0.22 -14.38
C ILE A 89 -15.04 1.25 -14.27
N VAL A 90 -16.34 1.52 -14.17
CA VAL A 90 -16.81 2.85 -13.78
C VAL A 90 -16.68 2.98 -12.27
N PRO A 91 -15.88 3.94 -11.75
CA PRO A 91 -15.68 4.08 -10.31
C PRO A 91 -16.95 4.55 -9.61
N SER A 92 -17.17 4.06 -8.39
CA SER A 92 -18.30 4.45 -7.54
C SER A 92 -18.11 5.83 -6.92
N THR A 93 -19.21 6.51 -6.59
CA THR A 93 -19.19 7.76 -5.80
C THR A 93 -18.45 7.56 -4.47
N TRP A 94 -18.55 6.37 -3.86
CA TRP A 94 -17.81 6.02 -2.65
C TRP A 94 -16.30 5.98 -2.87
N SER A 95 -15.86 5.43 -4.01
CA SER A 95 -14.44 5.41 -4.38
C SER A 95 -13.90 6.83 -4.52
N SER A 96 -14.68 7.76 -5.10
CA SER A 96 -14.29 9.18 -5.18
C SER A 96 -14.14 9.83 -3.79
N ILE A 97 -15.03 9.51 -2.85
CA ILE A 97 -14.95 10.01 -1.46
C ILE A 97 -13.68 9.50 -0.77
N VAL A 98 -13.40 8.19 -0.87
CA VAL A 98 -12.20 7.59 -0.28
C VAL A 98 -10.93 8.18 -0.89
N PHE A 99 -10.93 8.44 -2.19
CA PHE A 99 -9.81 9.10 -2.89
C PHE A 99 -9.53 10.50 -2.31
N CYS A 100 -10.56 11.30 -2.01
CA CYS A 100 -10.40 12.59 -1.35
C CYS A 100 -9.73 12.48 0.03
N PHE A 101 -10.07 11.45 0.82
CA PHE A 101 -9.41 11.18 2.10
C PHE A 101 -7.96 10.70 1.92
N GLY A 102 -7.66 10.01 0.81
CA GLY A 102 -6.31 9.63 0.43
C GLY A 102 -5.34 10.81 0.40
N ALA A 103 -5.75 11.96 -0.11
CA ALA A 103 -4.90 13.17 -0.13
C ALA A 103 -4.48 13.62 1.28
N PHE A 104 -5.39 13.56 2.26
CA PHE A 104 -5.06 13.88 3.65
C PHE A 104 -4.17 12.80 4.29
N ALA A 105 -4.36 11.54 3.91
CA ALA A 105 -3.54 10.44 4.38
C ALA A 105 -2.08 10.57 3.91
N VAL A 106 -1.86 11.04 2.67
CA VAL A 106 -0.50 11.32 2.16
C VAL A 106 0.20 12.38 3.02
N LEU A 107 -0.50 13.46 3.40
CA LEU A 107 0.07 14.47 4.30
C LEU A 107 0.40 13.89 5.68
N ALA A 108 -0.46 13.01 6.21
CA ALA A 108 -0.22 12.31 7.46
C ALA A 108 1.02 11.41 7.38
N ILE A 109 1.22 10.68 6.27
CA ILE A 109 2.42 9.86 6.03
C ILE A 109 3.68 10.71 6.00
N LEU A 110 3.66 11.86 5.31
CA LEU A 110 4.81 12.78 5.30
C LEU A 110 5.15 13.27 6.71
N ALA A 111 4.14 13.62 7.51
CA ALA A 111 4.34 13.97 8.93
C ALA A 111 4.88 12.78 9.76
N GLY A 112 4.40 11.56 9.47
CA GLY A 112 4.88 10.32 10.06
C GLY A 112 6.36 10.05 9.76
N ILE A 113 6.77 10.18 8.49
CA ILE A 113 8.17 10.01 8.06
C ILE A 113 9.07 11.04 8.72
N TYR A 114 8.65 12.31 8.80
CA TYR A 114 9.37 13.34 9.53
C TYR A 114 9.59 12.94 11.01
N CYS A 115 8.54 12.42 11.65
CA CYS A 115 8.61 11.93 13.03
C CYS A 115 9.58 10.75 13.18
N LEU A 116 9.55 9.79 12.25
CA LEU A 116 10.47 8.66 12.21
C LEU A 116 11.93 9.12 12.12
N ILE A 117 12.25 10.06 11.22
CA ILE A 117 13.60 10.63 11.11
C ILE A 117 14.04 11.27 12.43
N ARG A 118 13.15 12.03 13.08
CA ARG A 118 13.44 12.65 14.39
C ARG A 118 13.70 11.60 15.48
N VAL A 119 12.97 10.49 15.49
CA VAL A 119 13.21 9.36 16.41
C VAL A 119 14.57 8.73 16.15
N LEU A 120 14.92 8.47 14.89
CA LEU A 120 16.22 7.89 14.53
C LEU A 120 17.40 8.79 14.94
N ILE A 121 17.25 10.11 14.77
CA ILE A 121 18.24 11.10 15.27
C ILE A 121 18.35 11.01 16.80
N SER A 122 17.23 10.91 17.52
CA SER A 122 17.18 10.78 18.98
C SER A 122 17.90 9.52 19.46
N ILE A 123 17.67 8.38 18.78
CA ILE A 123 18.34 7.10 19.02
C ILE A 123 19.85 7.21 18.79
N SER A 124 20.27 7.87 17.70
CA SER A 124 21.69 8.14 17.41
C SER A 124 22.36 9.00 18.49
N LYS A 125 21.60 9.93 19.09
CA LYS A 125 22.01 10.74 20.25
C LYS A 125 21.91 10.01 21.60
N ARG A 126 21.51 8.73 21.62
CA ARG A 126 21.31 7.89 22.81
C ARG A 126 20.14 8.28 23.71
N ASN A 127 19.30 9.22 23.27
CA ASN A 127 18.08 9.60 23.97
C ASN A 127 16.94 8.75 23.42
N VAL A 128 16.96 7.45 23.70
CA VAL A 128 16.01 6.47 23.13
C VAL A 128 14.67 6.55 23.86
N PHE A 129 14.65 6.28 25.16
CA PHE A 129 13.44 6.19 25.97
C PHE A 129 13.02 7.56 26.51
N THR A 130 12.24 8.29 25.70
CA THR A 130 11.65 9.59 26.07
C THR A 130 10.20 9.65 25.61
N HIS A 131 9.35 10.34 26.39
CA HIS A 131 7.94 10.57 26.02
C HIS A 131 7.78 11.19 24.62
N ASP A 132 8.62 12.18 24.27
CA ASP A 132 8.63 12.78 22.94
C ASP A 132 8.82 11.77 21.80
N ASN A 133 9.71 10.79 21.99
CA ASN A 133 9.95 9.77 20.98
C ASN A 133 8.75 8.81 20.87
N VAL A 134 8.06 8.52 21.97
CA VAL A 134 6.81 7.72 21.95
C VAL A 134 5.75 8.40 21.08
N VAL A 135 5.52 9.70 21.29
CA VAL A 135 4.54 10.47 20.49
C VAL A 135 4.92 10.44 19.01
N ARG A 136 6.20 10.66 18.68
CA ARG A 136 6.68 10.60 17.29
C ARG A 136 6.52 9.21 16.67
N MET A 137 6.80 8.14 17.42
CA MET A 137 6.56 6.77 16.96
C MET A 137 5.08 6.50 16.70
N ARG A 138 4.20 6.93 17.60
CA ARG A 138 2.74 6.81 17.42
C ARG A 138 2.25 7.57 16.20
N VAL A 139 2.68 8.81 15.99
CA VAL A 139 2.32 9.59 14.79
C VAL A 139 2.71 8.84 13.52
N PHE A 140 3.94 8.31 13.46
CA PHE A 140 4.39 7.50 12.34
C PHE A 140 3.52 6.24 12.14
N THR A 141 3.40 5.40 13.16
CA THR A 141 2.69 4.12 13.07
C THR A 141 1.21 4.30 12.75
N TYR A 142 0.51 5.24 13.38
CA TYR A 142 -0.90 5.47 13.12
C TYR A 142 -1.16 6.15 11.78
N SER A 143 -0.23 6.98 11.28
CA SER A 143 -0.34 7.50 9.92
C SER A 143 -0.23 6.38 8.87
N LEU A 144 0.68 5.43 9.07
CA LEU A 144 0.83 4.24 8.21
C LEU A 144 -0.43 3.36 8.27
N LEU A 145 -0.92 3.06 9.47
CA LEU A 145 -2.13 2.27 9.66
C LEU A 145 -3.35 2.90 8.98
N ALA A 146 -3.54 4.22 9.13
CA ALA A 146 -4.65 4.92 8.52
C ALA A 146 -4.59 4.88 6.98
N PHE A 147 -3.40 5.04 6.41
CA PHE A 147 -3.19 4.93 4.96
C PHE A 147 -3.50 3.53 4.44
N SER A 148 -2.99 2.48 5.10
CA SER A 148 -3.28 1.09 4.73
C SER A 148 -4.76 0.74 4.81
N ILE A 149 -5.48 1.24 5.83
CA ILE A 149 -6.95 1.07 5.93
C ILE A 149 -7.66 1.73 4.76
N LEU A 150 -7.25 2.94 4.36
CA LEU A 150 -7.86 3.64 3.22
C LEU A 150 -7.59 2.90 1.89
N ASN A 151 -6.38 2.38 1.69
CA ASN A 151 -6.06 1.58 0.51
C ASN A 151 -6.88 0.29 0.45
N ALA A 152 -6.96 -0.45 1.56
CA ALA A 152 -7.77 -1.66 1.62
C ALA A 152 -9.26 -1.39 1.41
N LEU A 153 -9.76 -0.25 1.90
CA LEU A 153 -11.12 0.20 1.63
C LEU A 153 -11.33 0.52 0.15
N MET A 154 -10.35 1.16 -0.49
CA MET A 154 -10.39 1.43 -1.93
C MET A 154 -10.41 0.14 -2.75
N GLU A 155 -9.54 -0.83 -2.42
CA GLU A 155 -9.51 -2.15 -3.06
C GLU A 155 -10.84 -2.88 -2.92
N TRP A 156 -11.42 -2.83 -1.71
CA TRP A 156 -12.71 -3.44 -1.44
C TRP A 156 -13.86 -2.80 -2.27
N LEU A 157 -13.89 -1.47 -2.36
CA LEU A 157 -14.88 -0.77 -3.18
C LEU A 157 -14.72 -1.13 -4.66
N ASN A 158 -13.49 -1.17 -5.15
CA ASN A 158 -13.19 -1.58 -6.51
C ASN A 158 -13.61 -3.02 -6.78
N TYR A 159 -13.37 -3.94 -5.84
CA TYR A 159 -13.84 -5.33 -5.93
C TYR A 159 -15.36 -5.43 -6.06
N ILE A 160 -16.10 -4.69 -5.23
CA ILE A 160 -17.56 -4.65 -5.30
C ILE A 160 -18.03 -4.18 -6.68
N GLU A 161 -17.41 -3.14 -7.24
CA GLU A 161 -17.78 -2.62 -8.56
C GLU A 161 -17.40 -3.58 -9.69
N VAL A 162 -16.24 -4.24 -9.59
CA VAL A 162 -15.83 -5.30 -10.53
C VAL A 162 -16.86 -6.43 -10.57
N VAL A 163 -17.27 -6.97 -9.41
CA VAL A 163 -18.21 -8.10 -9.34
C VAL A 163 -19.61 -7.72 -9.89
N LYS A 164 -20.01 -6.45 -9.79
CA LYS A 164 -21.28 -5.96 -10.34
C LYS A 164 -21.25 -5.76 -11.86
N GLN A 165 -20.13 -5.28 -12.39
CA GLN A 165 -20.04 -4.80 -13.79
C GLN A 165 -19.41 -5.83 -14.73
N VAL A 166 -18.61 -6.75 -14.20
CA VAL A 166 -17.78 -7.67 -15.00
C VAL A 166 -18.28 -9.10 -14.86
N SER A 167 -18.58 -9.73 -15.99
CA SER A 167 -18.84 -11.17 -16.08
C SER A 167 -17.97 -11.76 -17.18
N LEU A 168 -17.12 -12.72 -16.83
CA LEU A 168 -16.31 -13.46 -17.80
C LEU A 168 -16.92 -14.86 -18.01
N PRO A 169 -17.42 -15.19 -19.20
CA PRO A 169 -18.00 -16.51 -19.45
C PRO A 169 -17.01 -17.64 -19.15
N GLY A 170 -17.43 -18.64 -18.36
CA GLY A 170 -16.60 -19.79 -17.98
C GLY A 170 -15.60 -19.51 -16.85
N TYR A 171 -15.60 -18.31 -16.27
CA TYR A 171 -14.72 -17.94 -15.18
C TYR A 171 -15.50 -17.34 -14.02
N GLU A 172 -15.07 -17.64 -12.80
CA GLU A 172 -15.48 -16.94 -11.59
C GLU A 172 -14.42 -15.91 -11.19
N ILE A 173 -14.86 -14.76 -10.68
CA ILE A 173 -13.98 -13.78 -10.08
C ILE A 173 -13.56 -14.32 -8.71
N LYS A 174 -12.25 -14.36 -8.43
CA LYS A 174 -11.77 -14.81 -7.11
C LYS A 174 -12.34 -13.92 -6.01
N GLY A 175 -12.55 -14.51 -4.83
CA GLY A 175 -12.96 -13.77 -3.64
C GLY A 175 -11.97 -12.65 -3.31
N PHE A 176 -12.47 -11.60 -2.66
CA PHE A 176 -11.64 -10.48 -2.23
C PHE A 176 -10.48 -10.93 -1.34
N SER A 177 -9.29 -10.45 -1.67
CA SER A 177 -8.09 -10.57 -0.87
C SER A 177 -7.46 -9.19 -0.68
N MET A 178 -7.09 -8.85 0.55
CA MET A 178 -6.37 -7.61 0.82
C MET A 178 -4.91 -7.77 0.39
N SER A 179 -4.37 -6.77 -0.33
CA SER A 179 -2.98 -6.79 -0.80
C SER A 179 -1.96 -6.53 0.32
N GLU A 180 -2.35 -5.74 1.31
CA GLU A 180 -1.48 -5.22 2.36
C GLU A 180 -1.03 -6.30 3.37
N ASP A 181 0.21 -6.20 3.86
CA ASP A 181 0.72 -7.07 4.93
C ASP A 181 0.26 -6.59 6.31
N TRP A 182 -0.98 -6.97 6.63
CA TRP A 182 -1.60 -6.68 7.93
C TRP A 182 -0.84 -7.24 9.12
N VAL A 183 -0.12 -8.36 8.95
CA VAL A 183 0.63 -8.98 10.05
C VAL A 183 1.77 -8.04 10.45
N SER A 184 2.53 -7.54 9.48
CA SER A 184 3.59 -6.57 9.74
C SER A 184 3.06 -5.29 10.37
N LEU A 185 1.91 -4.77 9.92
CA LEU A 185 1.29 -3.57 10.50
C LEU A 185 0.89 -3.77 11.97
N VAL A 186 0.24 -4.90 12.29
CA VAL A 186 -0.13 -5.25 13.68
C VAL A 186 1.12 -5.35 14.55
N VAL A 187 2.18 -5.98 14.04
CA VAL A 187 3.45 -6.11 14.76
C VAL A 187 4.06 -4.73 15.03
N ILE A 188 4.07 -3.81 14.06
CA ILE A 188 4.60 -2.44 14.25
C ILE A 188 3.79 -1.68 15.30
N VAL A 189 2.45 -1.76 15.26
CA VAL A 189 1.56 -1.14 16.28
C VAL A 189 1.87 -1.67 17.67
N LEU A 190 1.98 -3.00 17.82
CA LEU A 190 2.32 -3.63 19.09
C LEU A 190 3.69 -3.17 19.60
N PHE A 191 4.71 -3.15 18.74
CA PHE A 191 6.04 -2.66 19.15
C PHE A 191 6.02 -1.20 19.60
N THR A 192 5.27 -0.34 18.91
CA THR A 192 5.12 1.07 19.30
C THR A 192 4.48 1.22 20.68
N GLU A 193 3.44 0.43 20.97
CA GLU A 193 2.77 0.49 22.27
C GLU A 193 3.57 -0.19 23.40
N ILE A 194 4.26 -1.31 23.13
CA ILE A 194 5.20 -1.92 24.08
C ILE A 194 6.32 -0.92 24.42
N PHE A 195 6.85 -0.20 23.43
CA PHE A 195 7.84 0.83 23.66
C PHE A 195 7.30 1.97 24.53
N ALA A 196 6.05 2.41 24.30
CA ALA A 196 5.39 3.43 25.11
C ALA A 196 5.28 3.00 26.59
N VAL A 197 4.87 1.75 26.84
CA VAL A 197 4.82 1.17 28.19
C VAL A 197 6.21 1.12 28.82
N GLY A 198 7.23 0.70 28.06
CA GLY A 198 8.61 0.66 28.54
C GLY A 198 9.17 2.03 28.95
N VAL A 199 8.83 3.10 28.21
CA VAL A 199 9.19 4.47 28.58
C VAL A 199 8.51 4.88 29.88
N LYS A 200 7.21 4.59 30.02
CA LYS A 200 6.46 4.90 31.25
C LYS A 200 7.03 4.20 32.48
N MET A 201 7.34 2.91 32.37
CA MET A 201 7.95 2.15 33.49
C MET A 201 9.29 2.73 33.91
N LYS A 202 10.11 3.17 32.95
CA LYS A 202 11.38 3.83 33.25
C LYS A 202 11.17 5.16 33.98
N GLU A 203 10.22 5.99 33.53
CA GLU A 203 9.91 7.27 34.17
C GLU A 203 9.40 7.08 35.61
N GLU A 204 8.55 6.07 35.86
CA GLU A 204 8.09 5.72 37.21
C GLU A 204 9.26 5.25 38.11
N GLN A 205 10.19 4.48 37.55
CA GLN A 205 11.38 4.03 38.28
C GLN A 205 12.33 5.20 38.63
N ASP A 206 12.53 6.14 37.69
CA ASP A 206 13.36 7.34 37.90
C ASP A 206 12.76 8.30 38.95
N LEU A 207 11.45 8.26 39.19
CA LEU A 207 10.76 9.08 40.20
C LEU A 207 10.77 8.50 41.62
N THR A 208 11.05 7.20 41.76
CA THR A 208 10.97 6.48 43.05
C THR A 208 12.33 6.42 43.77
N ILE A 209 13.43 6.75 43.08
CA ILE A 209 14.81 6.73 43.58
C ILE A 209 15.26 8.16 43.90
#